data_AF-A0A920NMU2-F1
#
_entry.id   AF-A0A920NMU2-F1
#
_cell.length_a   1.000
_cell.length_b   1.000
_cell.length_c   1.000
_cell.angle_alpha   90.00
_cell.angle_beta   90.00
_cell.angle_gamma   90.00
#
_symmetry.space_group_name_H-M   'P 1'
#
loop_
_entity.id
_entity.type
_entity.pdbx_description
1 polymer ?
#
loop_
_entity_poly.entity_id
_entity_poly.type
_entity_poly.pdbx_seq_one_letter_code
_entity_poly.pdbx_strand_id
1 'polypeptide(L)'
;MTTMDKKNIQMAEMPLPCNNLNETLNFFTDKLGFKIESIFPAEKPSLAVINGYGIRIRLEPGNNQDYGSINLYCSEPNSVADGKIKLTAPNGTCINLIKDKPSLDIPKVKQTFVLTKVKASDQWSEGRAGMWYRDLIPDRQGGYVVASHIRILDGGPVPDYAHYHKILFQMIYCYKGWADWFMKIKVSLSH
;
A
#
# COMPACT_ATOMS: atom_id res chain seq x y z
N MET A 1 26.47 0.88 17.45
CA MET A 1 25.24 0.19 16.99
C MET A 1 25.60 -0.68 15.81
N THR A 2 25.50 -2.00 15.96
CA THR A 2 25.77 -2.95 14.89
C THR A 2 24.67 -2.82 13.83
N THR A 3 25.03 -2.40 12.62
CA THR A 3 24.11 -2.33 11.49
C THR A 3 23.64 -3.74 11.16
N MET A 4 22.34 -4.01 11.27
CA MET A 4 21.76 -5.30 10.88
C MET A 4 21.96 -5.52 9.37
N ASP A 5 22.53 -6.66 8.98
CA ASP A 5 22.64 -7.06 7.58
C ASP A 5 21.28 -7.58 7.06
N LYS A 6 20.46 -6.63 6.60
CA LYS A 6 19.11 -6.90 6.07
C LYS A 6 19.14 -7.72 4.76
N LYS A 7 20.28 -7.83 4.07
CA LYS A 7 20.37 -8.53 2.78
C LYS A 7 20.17 -10.03 2.90
N ASN A 8 20.37 -10.59 4.10
CA ASN A 8 20.18 -12.03 4.37
C ASN A 8 18.73 -12.39 4.72
N ILE A 9 17.81 -11.42 4.81
CA ILE A 9 16.38 -11.69 5.03
C ILE A 9 15.77 -12.15 3.70
N GLN A 10 15.42 -13.43 3.62
CA GLN A 10 14.89 -14.04 2.38
C GLN A 10 13.36 -14.08 2.32
N MET A 11 12.70 -14.18 3.47
CA MET A 11 11.26 -14.45 3.56
C MET A 11 10.67 -13.88 4.84
N ALA A 12 9.38 -13.57 4.81
CA ALA A 12 8.58 -13.21 5.97
C ALA A 12 7.23 -13.94 5.91
N GLU A 13 6.67 -14.25 7.08
CA GLU A 13 5.34 -14.81 7.23
C GLU A 13 4.70 -14.29 8.52
N MET A 14 3.37 -14.23 8.53
CA MET A 14 2.60 -13.89 9.73
C MET A 14 2.13 -15.17 10.42
N PRO A 15 2.61 -15.49 11.64
CA PRO A 15 2.12 -16.64 12.38
C PRO A 15 0.74 -16.36 12.95
N LEU A 16 -0.19 -17.31 12.79
CA LEU A 16 -1.51 -17.31 13.40
C LEU A 16 -1.73 -18.64 14.13
N PRO A 17 -2.16 -18.62 15.42
CA PRO A 17 -2.42 -19.84 16.16
C PRO A 17 -3.58 -20.61 15.51
N CYS A 18 -3.42 -21.93 15.39
CA CYS A 18 -4.37 -22.81 14.70
C CYS A 18 -4.34 -24.22 15.28
N ASN A 19 -5.36 -24.56 16.07
CA ASN A 19 -5.52 -25.90 16.67
C ASN A 19 -6.47 -26.81 15.87
N ASN A 20 -7.21 -26.24 14.90
CA ASN A 20 -8.13 -26.93 13.98
C ASN A 20 -7.73 -26.69 12.52
N LEU A 21 -6.59 -27.27 12.12
CA LEU A 21 -5.94 -27.01 10.83
C LEU A 21 -6.86 -27.24 9.62
N ASN A 22 -7.55 -28.38 9.55
CA ASN A 22 -8.35 -28.74 8.37
C ASN A 22 -9.49 -27.75 8.11
N GLU A 23 -10.26 -27.40 9.15
CA GLU A 23 -11.36 -26.43 9.04
C GLU A 23 -10.84 -25.05 8.65
N THR A 24 -9.73 -24.64 9.27
CA THR A 24 -9.11 -23.35 9.00
C THR A 24 -8.55 -23.28 7.58
N LEU A 25 -7.92 -24.34 7.09
CA LEU A 25 -7.43 -24.43 5.72
C LEU A 25 -8.57 -24.33 4.71
N ASN A 26 -9.66 -25.09 4.88
CA ASN A 26 -10.81 -25.00 3.99
C ASN A 26 -11.42 -23.60 4.00
N PHE A 27 -11.49 -22.95 5.16
CA PHE A 27 -11.94 -21.56 5.25
C PHE A 27 -11.04 -20.60 4.45
N PHE A 28 -9.72 -20.66 4.61
CA PHE A 28 -8.83 -19.76 3.89
C PHE A 28 -8.75 -20.07 2.39
N THR A 29 -8.78 -21.33 2.00
CA THR A 29 -8.61 -21.77 0.60
C THR A 29 -9.93 -21.70 -0.17
N ASP A 30 -10.94 -22.47 0.22
CA ASP A 30 -12.20 -22.56 -0.52
C ASP A 30 -13.02 -21.28 -0.43
N LYS A 31 -13.11 -20.69 0.77
CA LYS A 31 -13.95 -19.49 0.99
C LYS A 31 -13.24 -18.18 0.69
N LEU A 32 -11.95 -18.07 1.02
CA LEU A 32 -11.20 -16.84 0.84
C LEU A 32 -10.18 -16.88 -0.32
N GLY A 33 -10.03 -17.99 -1.04
CA GLY A 33 -9.18 -18.05 -2.23
C GLY A 33 -7.67 -18.02 -1.99
N PHE A 34 -7.21 -18.21 -0.76
CA PHE A 34 -5.78 -18.42 -0.48
C PHE A 34 -5.29 -19.74 -1.08
N LYS A 35 -4.00 -19.83 -1.37
CA LYS A 35 -3.37 -21.05 -1.87
C LYS A 35 -2.46 -21.65 -0.81
N ILE A 36 -2.47 -22.97 -0.71
CA ILE A 36 -1.51 -23.70 0.12
C ILE A 36 -0.15 -23.62 -0.57
N GLU A 37 0.84 -23.14 0.16
CA GLU A 37 2.24 -23.12 -0.27
C GLU A 37 2.97 -24.36 0.22
N SER A 38 2.73 -24.76 1.48
CA SER A 38 3.32 -25.95 2.07
C SER A 38 2.52 -26.44 3.28
N ILE A 39 2.63 -27.72 3.60
CA ILE A 39 1.95 -28.37 4.73
C ILE A 39 2.88 -29.39 5.39
N PHE A 40 2.90 -29.43 6.72
CA PHE A 40 3.84 -30.24 7.49
C PHE A 40 3.26 -30.77 8.82
N PRO A 41 3.76 -31.92 9.31
CA PRO A 41 4.42 -32.98 8.53
C PRO A 41 3.42 -33.63 7.55
N ALA A 42 3.92 -34.34 6.53
CA ALA A 42 3.06 -34.90 5.47
C ALA A 42 2.03 -35.93 6.00
N GLU A 43 2.43 -36.78 6.95
CA GLU A 43 1.58 -37.87 7.48
C GLU A 43 0.52 -37.40 8.47
N LYS A 44 0.85 -36.39 9.29
CA LYS A 44 -0.05 -35.84 10.30
C LYS A 44 0.07 -34.31 10.34
N PRO A 45 -0.52 -33.62 9.35
CA PRO A 45 -0.44 -32.18 9.26
C PRO A 45 -0.85 -31.47 10.54
N SER A 46 0.04 -30.61 11.04
CA SER A 46 -0.23 -29.71 12.16
C SER A 46 0.14 -28.27 11.86
N LEU A 47 0.89 -28.04 10.77
CA LEU A 47 1.32 -26.74 10.30
C LEU A 47 1.02 -26.60 8.81
N ALA A 48 0.60 -25.41 8.40
CA ALA A 48 0.52 -25.05 6.99
C ALA A 48 0.97 -23.62 6.74
N VAL A 49 1.55 -23.39 5.57
CA VAL A 49 1.77 -22.05 5.05
C VAL A 49 0.84 -21.84 3.88
N ILE A 50 0.10 -20.73 3.92
CA ILE A 50 -0.77 -20.27 2.84
C ILE A 50 -0.32 -18.89 2.35
N ASN A 51 -0.59 -18.58 1.09
CA ASN A 51 -0.36 -17.25 0.52
C ASN A 51 -1.57 -16.77 -0.30
N GLY A 52 -1.74 -15.45 -0.32
CA GLY A 52 -2.87 -14.81 -1.01
C GLY A 52 -2.85 -13.31 -0.78
N TYR A 53 -3.36 -12.53 -1.73
CA TYR A 53 -3.54 -11.07 -1.60
C TYR A 53 -2.29 -10.28 -1.15
N GLY A 54 -1.09 -10.80 -1.42
CA GLY A 54 0.19 -10.16 -1.06
C GLY A 54 0.69 -10.46 0.35
N ILE A 55 0.05 -11.36 1.10
CA ILE A 55 0.51 -11.82 2.42
C ILE A 55 0.81 -13.32 2.42
N ARG A 56 1.76 -13.73 3.27
CA ARG A 56 2.12 -15.12 3.56
C ARG A 56 1.82 -15.40 5.03
N ILE A 57 1.02 -16.42 5.29
CA ILE A 57 0.50 -16.74 6.63
C ILE A 57 0.97 -18.14 7.00
N ARG A 58 1.48 -18.28 8.22
CA ARG A 58 1.75 -19.57 8.84
C ARG A 58 0.66 -19.89 9.85
N LEU A 59 -0.03 -21.00 9.62
CA LEU A 59 -0.96 -21.60 10.57
C LEU A 59 -0.20 -22.67 11.36
N GLU A 60 -0.06 -22.49 12.68
CA GLU A 60 0.63 -23.45 13.54
C GLU A 60 -0.03 -23.58 14.92
N PRO A 61 0.15 -24.69 15.63
CA PRO A 61 -0.49 -24.91 16.93
C PRO A 61 -0.03 -23.86 17.93
N GLY A 62 -0.98 -23.32 18.70
CA GLY A 62 -0.69 -22.25 19.65
C GLY A 62 -1.87 -21.95 20.55
N ASN A 63 -1.56 -21.48 21.76
CA ASN A 63 -2.56 -21.14 22.79
C ASN A 63 -2.63 -19.62 23.03
N ASN A 64 -2.09 -18.82 22.11
CA ASN A 64 -2.20 -17.37 22.21
C ASN A 64 -3.65 -16.94 21.97
N GLN A 65 -4.17 -16.05 22.81
CA GLN A 65 -5.51 -15.47 22.66
C GLN A 65 -5.55 -14.33 21.62
N ASP A 66 -4.39 -13.88 21.13
CA ASP A 66 -4.32 -12.96 20.00
C ASP A 66 -4.33 -13.71 18.67
N TYR A 67 -5.53 -13.83 18.09
CA TYR A 67 -5.77 -14.48 16.81
C TYR A 67 -5.49 -13.59 15.59
N GLY A 68 -5.09 -12.33 15.81
CA GLY A 68 -4.81 -11.36 14.76
C GLY A 68 -6.05 -10.95 13.95
N SER A 69 -5.84 -10.04 13.00
CA SER A 69 -6.87 -9.59 12.06
C SER A 69 -6.30 -9.38 10.66
N ILE A 70 -7.06 -9.76 9.64
CA ILE A 70 -6.71 -9.57 8.23
C ILE A 70 -7.79 -8.72 7.57
N ASN A 71 -7.35 -7.66 6.88
CA ASN A 71 -8.23 -6.84 6.05
C ASN A 71 -8.08 -7.24 4.59
N LEU A 72 -9.17 -7.71 3.99
CA LEU A 72 -9.24 -8.00 2.56
C LEU A 72 -10.01 -6.88 1.87
N TYR A 73 -9.38 -6.24 0.90
CA TYR A 73 -10.00 -5.18 0.11
C TYR A 73 -10.72 -5.79 -1.10
N CYS A 74 -12.02 -5.53 -1.22
CA CYS A 74 -12.89 -6.15 -2.20
C CYS A 74 -13.62 -5.09 -3.03
N SER A 75 -13.74 -5.28 -4.34
CA SER A 75 -14.58 -4.43 -5.19
C SER A 75 -16.04 -4.48 -4.74
N GLU A 76 -16.57 -5.63 -4.31
CA GLU A 76 -17.93 -5.76 -3.77
C GLU A 76 -17.93 -6.65 -2.51
N PRO A 77 -17.71 -6.09 -1.30
CA PRO A 77 -17.60 -6.88 -0.07
C PRO A 77 -18.81 -7.76 0.22
N ASN A 78 -20.02 -7.27 -0.11
CA ASN A 78 -21.26 -7.99 0.15
C ASN A 78 -21.39 -9.28 -0.68
N SER A 79 -20.72 -9.35 -1.84
CA SER A 79 -20.78 -10.49 -2.76
C SER A 79 -19.84 -11.63 -2.35
N VAL A 80 -18.95 -11.41 -1.38
CA VAL A 80 -17.89 -12.38 -1.01
C VAL A 80 -18.35 -13.38 0.06
N ALA A 81 -19.19 -12.96 1.01
CA ALA A 81 -19.57 -13.81 2.14
C ALA A 81 -21.04 -13.58 2.58
N ASP A 82 -21.96 -13.71 1.63
CA ASP A 82 -23.42 -13.62 1.87
C ASP A 82 -23.81 -12.32 2.60
N GLY A 83 -23.22 -11.20 2.18
CA GLY A 83 -23.45 -9.89 2.79
C GLY A 83 -22.69 -9.62 4.10
N LYS A 84 -21.95 -10.58 4.66
CA LYS A 84 -21.15 -10.37 5.88
C LYS A 84 -19.83 -9.68 5.55
N ILE A 85 -19.59 -8.53 6.18
CA ILE A 85 -18.34 -7.76 6.04
C ILE A 85 -17.28 -8.12 7.09
N LYS A 86 -17.65 -8.90 8.11
CA LYS A 86 -16.73 -9.42 9.12
C LYS A 86 -16.97 -10.91 9.29
N LEU A 87 -15.90 -11.68 9.23
CA LEU A 87 -15.90 -13.13 9.42
C LEU A 87 -14.92 -13.50 10.53
N THR A 88 -15.15 -14.64 11.15
CA THR A 88 -14.21 -15.26 12.08
C THR A 88 -13.81 -16.60 11.47
N ALA A 89 -12.52 -16.78 11.24
CA ALA A 89 -11.97 -18.06 10.80
C ALA A 89 -12.10 -19.10 11.94
N PRO A 90 -12.11 -20.40 11.63
CA PRO A 90 -12.24 -21.45 12.65
C PRO A 90 -11.15 -21.42 13.73
N ASN A 91 -9.96 -20.92 13.40
CA ASN A 91 -8.88 -20.71 14.37
C ASN A 91 -9.04 -19.44 15.22
N GLY A 92 -10.07 -18.63 15.01
CA GLY A 92 -10.34 -17.38 15.73
C GLY A 92 -9.92 -16.10 15.02
N THR A 93 -9.16 -16.18 13.91
CA THR A 93 -8.68 -14.98 13.20
C THR A 93 -9.85 -14.16 12.65
N CYS A 94 -9.83 -12.85 12.90
CA CYS A 94 -10.85 -11.94 12.36
C CYS A 94 -10.52 -11.53 10.93
N ILE A 95 -11.47 -11.68 10.01
CA ILE A 95 -11.36 -11.24 8.62
C ILE A 95 -12.33 -10.09 8.39
N ASN A 96 -11.82 -8.93 8.01
CA ASN A 96 -12.65 -7.79 7.63
C ASN A 96 -12.62 -7.62 6.10
N LEU A 97 -13.79 -7.62 5.49
CA LEU A 97 -13.97 -7.33 4.07
C LEU A 97 -14.26 -5.84 3.93
N ILE A 98 -13.31 -5.12 3.33
CA ILE A 98 -13.36 -3.67 3.20
C ILE A 98 -13.64 -3.36 1.74
N LYS A 99 -14.57 -2.45 1.45
CA LYS A 99 -14.76 -1.96 0.07
C LYS A 99 -13.45 -1.36 -0.39
N ASP A 100 -12.85 -1.94 -1.42
CA ASP A 100 -11.72 -1.35 -2.11
C ASP A 100 -12.19 -0.02 -2.69
N LYS A 101 -11.87 1.05 -1.98
CA LYS A 101 -12.02 2.40 -2.48
C LYS A 101 -10.64 2.96 -2.68
N PRO A 102 -10.31 3.12 -3.96
CA PRO A 102 -9.56 4.29 -4.29
C PRO A 102 -10.19 4.89 -5.55
N SER A 103 -11.51 5.13 -5.59
CA SER A 103 -12.01 6.06 -6.59
C SER A 103 -11.30 7.38 -6.32
N LEU A 104 -10.48 7.83 -7.26
CA LEU A 104 -9.97 9.19 -7.24
C LEU A 104 -11.19 10.09 -7.23
N ASP A 105 -11.45 10.76 -6.10
CA ASP A 105 -12.45 11.81 -6.06
C ASP A 105 -11.85 13.01 -6.78
N ILE A 106 -12.10 13.09 -8.07
CA ILE A 106 -11.58 14.15 -8.93
C ILE A 106 -12.55 15.30 -8.80
N PRO A 107 -12.17 16.41 -8.13
CA PRO A 107 -13.07 17.56 -8.03
C PRO A 107 -13.39 18.10 -9.42
N LYS A 108 -14.52 18.78 -9.59
CA LYS A 108 -14.80 19.44 -10.86
C LYS A 108 -13.78 20.56 -11.08
N VAL A 109 -13.18 20.61 -12.25
CA VAL A 109 -12.24 21.67 -12.60
C VAL A 109 -12.94 23.04 -12.58
N LYS A 110 -12.38 23.98 -11.81
CA LYS A 110 -12.77 25.39 -11.84
C LYS A 110 -11.85 26.10 -12.83
N GLN A 111 -12.32 26.26 -14.06
CA GLN A 111 -11.56 26.88 -15.15
C GLN A 111 -11.20 28.34 -14.81
N THR A 112 -9.95 28.56 -14.37
CA THR A 112 -9.41 29.89 -14.05
C THR A 112 -8.05 30.07 -14.70
N PHE A 113 -7.81 31.27 -15.23
CA PHE A 113 -6.49 31.67 -15.70
C PHE A 113 -5.65 32.17 -14.52
N VAL A 114 -4.49 31.56 -14.30
CA VAL A 114 -3.55 31.93 -13.24
C VAL A 114 -2.19 32.21 -13.86
N LEU A 115 -1.64 33.39 -13.61
CA LEU A 115 -0.29 33.78 -14.04
C LEU A 115 0.59 34.06 -12.82
N THR A 116 1.49 33.13 -12.52
CA THR A 116 2.43 33.24 -11.40
C THR A 116 3.82 33.59 -11.91
N LYS A 117 4.17 34.88 -11.91
CA LYS A 117 5.50 35.38 -12.28
C LYS A 117 6.50 35.11 -11.16
N VAL A 118 7.74 34.80 -11.52
CA VAL A 118 8.84 34.68 -10.55
C VAL A 118 9.26 36.09 -10.10
N LYS A 119 9.18 36.38 -8.80
CA LYS A 119 9.68 37.63 -8.20
C LYS A 119 10.69 37.31 -7.09
N ALA A 120 11.57 38.27 -6.77
CA ALA A 120 12.57 38.12 -5.71
C ALA A 120 11.94 37.88 -4.31
N SER A 121 10.71 38.36 -4.11
CA SER A 121 9.92 38.18 -2.87
C SER A 121 9.06 36.91 -2.86
N ASP A 122 9.27 35.97 -3.79
CA ASP A 122 8.44 34.77 -3.88
C ASP A 122 8.55 33.93 -2.61
N GLN A 123 7.38 33.52 -2.10
CA GLN A 123 7.29 32.68 -0.91
C GLN A 123 7.65 31.25 -1.29
N TRP A 124 8.86 30.85 -0.92
CA TRP A 124 9.27 29.46 -0.88
C TRP A 124 8.91 28.88 0.48
N SER A 125 8.37 27.66 0.48
CA SER A 125 8.21 26.86 1.69
C SER A 125 9.12 25.65 1.64
N GLU A 126 9.60 25.25 2.82
CA GLU A 126 10.25 23.96 2.96
C GLU A 126 9.19 22.85 2.82
N GLY A 127 9.49 21.87 1.97
CA GLY A 127 8.66 20.67 1.81
C GLY A 127 9.36 19.45 2.40
N ARG A 128 9.30 18.32 1.69
CA ARG A 128 9.89 17.07 2.17
C ARG A 128 11.35 16.93 1.76
N ALA A 129 12.12 16.21 2.57
CA ALA A 129 13.50 15.84 2.28
C ALA A 129 14.40 17.04 1.88
N GLY A 130 14.20 18.20 2.51
CA GLY A 130 14.96 19.43 2.26
C GLY A 130 14.67 20.11 0.92
N MET A 131 13.67 19.65 0.17
CA MET A 131 13.25 20.28 -1.08
C MET A 131 12.41 21.54 -0.79
N TRP A 132 12.66 22.60 -1.55
CA TRP A 132 11.91 23.85 -1.45
C TRP A 132 10.85 23.92 -2.53
N TYR A 133 9.63 24.31 -2.14
CA TYR A 133 8.47 24.37 -3.01
C TYR A 133 7.97 25.81 -3.12
N ARG A 134 7.49 26.16 -4.30
CA ARG A 134 6.74 27.38 -4.56
C ARG A 134 5.47 27.01 -5.31
N ASP A 135 4.32 27.32 -4.73
CA ASP A 135 3.01 27.05 -5.35
C ASP A 135 2.81 27.93 -6.58
N LEU A 136 2.37 27.32 -7.68
CA LEU A 136 2.10 28.02 -8.95
C LEU A 136 0.61 28.27 -9.16
N ILE A 137 -0.27 27.52 -8.48
CA ILE A 137 -1.73 27.60 -8.62
C ILE A 137 -2.36 27.47 -7.22
N PRO A 138 -2.42 28.58 -6.44
CA PRO A 138 -2.88 28.52 -5.04
C PRO A 138 -4.29 27.95 -4.83
N ASP A 139 -5.26 28.29 -5.69
CA ASP A 139 -6.63 27.73 -5.66
C ASP A 139 -6.72 26.33 -6.30
N ARG A 140 -5.61 25.85 -6.90
CA ARG A 140 -5.53 24.52 -7.54
C ARG A 140 -6.62 24.25 -8.57
N GLN A 141 -7.19 25.31 -9.15
CA GLN A 141 -8.41 25.27 -9.98
C GLN A 141 -9.57 24.51 -9.31
N GLY A 142 -9.86 24.85 -8.05
CA GLY A 142 -10.86 24.15 -7.24
C GLY A 142 -10.39 22.80 -6.73
N GLY A 143 -9.07 22.63 -6.53
CA GLY A 143 -8.46 21.37 -6.10
C GLY A 143 -8.16 20.36 -7.21
N TYR A 144 -8.44 20.68 -8.47
CA TYR A 144 -8.25 19.79 -9.62
C TYR A 144 -6.79 19.52 -9.98
N VAL A 145 -5.92 20.52 -9.84
CA VAL A 145 -4.51 20.42 -10.26
C VAL A 145 -3.59 21.06 -9.22
N VAL A 146 -2.47 20.40 -8.94
CA VAL A 146 -1.37 20.99 -8.18
C VAL A 146 -0.21 21.23 -9.12
N ALA A 147 0.34 22.44 -9.11
CA ALA A 147 1.55 22.77 -9.82
C ALA A 147 2.50 23.51 -8.89
N SER A 148 3.74 23.06 -8.83
CA SER A 148 4.75 23.65 -7.95
C SER A 148 6.07 23.76 -8.70
N HIS A 149 6.82 24.82 -8.40
CA HIS A 149 8.23 24.90 -8.74
C HIS A 149 9.01 24.35 -7.55
N ILE A 150 9.82 23.32 -7.81
CA ILE A 150 10.67 22.68 -6.81
C ILE A 150 12.12 23.10 -7.08
N ARG A 151 12.86 23.45 -6.03
CA ARG A 151 14.31 23.66 -6.10
C ARG A 151 15.03 22.85 -5.02
N ILE A 152 16.20 22.36 -5.38
CA ILE A 152 17.16 21.67 -4.50
C ILE A 152 18.43 22.52 -4.55
N LEU A 153 18.87 23.03 -3.40
CA LEU A 153 19.97 24.01 -3.35
C LEU A 153 21.33 23.34 -3.39
N ASP A 154 21.54 22.32 -2.55
CA ASP A 154 22.86 21.71 -2.35
C ASP A 154 23.15 20.54 -3.30
N GLY A 155 22.11 20.01 -3.98
CA GLY A 155 22.20 18.85 -4.85
C GLY A 155 22.55 17.54 -4.11
N GLY A 156 22.61 16.44 -4.86
CA GLY A 156 22.93 15.12 -4.32
C GLY A 156 21.71 14.26 -3.95
N PRO A 157 21.94 13.08 -3.32
CA PRO A 157 20.87 12.16 -2.98
C PRO A 157 19.84 12.79 -2.05
N VAL A 158 18.58 12.80 -2.48
CA VAL A 158 17.46 13.26 -1.65
C VAL A 158 16.97 12.08 -0.81
N PRO A 159 16.99 12.18 0.54
CA PRO A 159 16.59 11.08 1.43
C PRO A 159 15.05 10.99 1.53
N ASP A 160 14.40 10.67 0.41
CA ASP A 160 12.97 10.35 0.38
C ASP A 160 12.78 8.82 0.25
N TYR A 161 11.66 8.31 0.76
CA TYR A 161 11.30 6.91 0.64
C TYR A 161 10.44 6.70 -0.61
N ALA A 162 10.63 5.60 -1.31
CA ALA A 162 9.72 5.23 -2.40
C ALA A 162 8.29 5.08 -1.84
N HIS A 163 7.37 5.90 -2.34
CA HIS A 163 5.95 5.86 -1.99
C HIS A 163 5.13 6.04 -3.27
N TYR A 164 3.86 5.64 -3.18
CA TYR A 164 2.93 5.69 -4.29
C TYR A 164 1.81 6.69 -3.96
N HIS A 165 1.57 7.65 -4.85
CA HIS A 165 0.37 8.47 -4.83
C HIS A 165 -0.59 7.95 -5.90
N LYS A 166 -1.85 7.76 -5.55
CA LYS A 166 -2.88 7.58 -6.55
C LYS A 166 -3.25 8.96 -7.10
N ILE A 167 -2.85 9.22 -8.34
CA ILE A 167 -3.11 10.47 -9.09
C ILE A 167 -3.41 10.10 -10.54
N LEU A 168 -4.14 10.96 -11.25
CA LEU A 168 -4.45 10.72 -12.66
C LEU A 168 -3.22 10.83 -13.56
N PHE A 169 -2.41 11.84 -13.30
CA PHE A 169 -1.26 12.17 -14.12
C PHE A 169 -0.27 12.99 -13.30
N GLN A 170 1.02 12.76 -13.53
CA GLN A 170 2.09 13.58 -12.99
C GLN A 170 3.08 13.87 -14.11
N MET A 171 3.52 15.12 -14.18
CA MET A 171 4.63 15.53 -15.03
C MET A 171 5.65 16.25 -14.18
N ILE A 172 6.92 15.94 -14.42
CA ILE A 172 8.06 16.66 -13.88
C ILE A 172 8.82 17.24 -15.06
N TYR A 173 9.06 18.55 -15.04
CA TYR A 173 9.83 19.24 -16.06
C TYR A 173 11.07 19.88 -15.42
N CYS A 174 12.26 19.44 -15.83
CA CYS A 174 13.51 19.98 -15.33
C CYS A 174 13.85 21.29 -16.06
N TYR A 175 13.64 22.42 -15.39
CA TYR A 175 13.95 23.75 -15.96
C TYR A 175 15.46 24.06 -15.95
N LYS A 176 16.18 23.66 -14.89
CA LYS A 176 17.63 23.83 -14.73
C LYS A 176 18.23 22.68 -13.93
N GLY A 177 19.44 22.28 -14.29
CA GLY A 177 20.15 21.15 -13.67
C GLY A 177 19.73 19.82 -14.29
N TRP A 178 19.78 18.75 -13.50
CA TRP A 178 19.34 17.42 -13.87
C TRP A 178 18.79 16.71 -12.63
N ALA A 179 17.98 15.68 -12.86
CA ALA A 179 17.48 14.82 -11.80
C ALA A 179 17.44 13.37 -12.31
N ASP A 180 17.87 12.44 -11.46
CA ASP A 180 17.84 11.00 -11.73
C ASP A 180 16.86 10.35 -10.76
N TRP A 181 15.97 9.51 -11.27
CA TRP A 181 14.83 8.97 -10.54
C TRP A 181 14.69 7.46 -10.77
N PHE A 182 14.50 6.71 -9.68
CA PHE A 182 14.08 5.31 -9.76
C PHE A 182 12.56 5.22 -9.64
N MET A 183 11.88 4.85 -10.72
CA MET A 183 10.42 4.65 -10.74
C MET A 183 10.09 3.16 -10.85
N LYS A 184 9.33 2.63 -9.88
CA LYS A 184 8.72 1.29 -9.99
C LYS A 184 7.31 1.44 -10.56
N ILE A 185 7.13 1.07 -11.81
CA ILE A 185 5.80 1.04 -12.45
C ILE A 185 5.10 -0.26 -12.03
N LYS A 186 3.98 -0.13 -11.31
CA LYS A 186 3.10 -1.27 -11.01
C LYS A 186 1.96 -1.26 -12.03
N VAL A 187 2.05 -2.14 -13.03
CA VAL A 187 0.94 -2.37 -13.97
C VAL A 187 -0.11 -3.22 -13.25
N SER A 188 -1.27 -2.64 -12.97
CA SER A 188 -2.43 -3.39 -12.49
C SER A 188 -3.30 -3.74 -13.69
N LEU A 189 -3.20 -4.97 -14.18
CA LEU A 189 -4.16 -5.52 -15.13
C LEU A 189 -5.41 -5.90 -14.34
N SER A 190 -6.44 -5.06 -14.39
CA SER A 190 -7.79 -5.47 -14.00
C SER A 190 -8.26 -6.55 -14.98
N HIS A 191 -8.37 -7.79 -14.51
CA HIS A 191 -9.14 -8.84 -15.18
C HIS A 191 -10.58 -8.76 -14.66
#